data_AF-A0A2V9D369-F1
#
_entry.id   AF-A0A2V9D369-F1
#
_cell.length_a   1.000
_cell.length_b   1.000
_cell.length_c   1.000
_cell.angle_alpha   90.00
_cell.angle_beta   90.00
_cell.angle_gamma   90.00
#
_symmetry.space_group_name_H-M   'P 1'
#
loop_
_entity.id
_entity.type
_entity.pdbx_description
1 polymer ?
#
loop_
_entity_poly.entity_id
_entity_poly.type
_entity_poly.pdbx_seq_one_letter_code
_entity_poly.pdbx_strand_id
1 'polypeptide(L)'
;QKGYAVGHATIDTSDWYVDDRMNARIEKQPAANTEPYRDYLVAHLLDRAAFYRQLALDVLDHEIPHTLLLHHRMINALYLEDVINAFSEKGWQWIDARRALDDAVFKRQPQTLPAGESLVWALAKETGRFDDRLRYPGEDDSYEKPKMDTLGL
;
A
#
# COMPACT_ATOMS: atom_id res chain seq x y z
N GLN A 1 -15.86 13.71 24.66
CA GLN A 1 -15.15 13.05 23.53
C GLN A 1 -15.27 11.55 23.70
N LYS A 2 -15.55 10.77 22.64
CA LYS A 2 -15.81 9.31 22.73
C LYS A 2 -14.55 8.42 22.67
N GLY A 3 -13.34 9.00 22.68
CA GLY A 3 -12.08 8.25 22.65
C GLY A 3 -11.69 7.63 21.30
N TYR A 4 -12.37 8.01 20.21
CA TYR A 4 -11.99 7.58 18.86
C TYR A 4 -10.74 8.32 18.36
N ALA A 5 -9.96 7.63 17.52
CA ALA A 5 -8.80 8.15 16.80
C ALA A 5 -8.87 7.74 15.33
N VAL A 6 -8.11 8.42 14.47
CA VAL A 6 -8.03 8.10 13.04
C VAL A 6 -7.03 6.95 12.84
N GLY A 7 -7.47 5.87 12.20
CA GLY A 7 -6.59 4.77 11.79
C GLY A 7 -6.01 5.04 10.41
N HIS A 8 -4.98 5.88 10.34
CA HIS A 8 -4.35 6.20 9.06
C HIS A 8 -3.68 4.97 8.44
N ALA A 9 -3.69 4.88 7.11
CA ALA A 9 -2.73 4.09 6.35
C ALA A 9 -1.42 4.88 6.18
N THR A 10 -0.29 4.17 6.10
CA THR A 10 1.03 4.78 5.83
C THR A 10 1.67 4.25 4.55
N ILE A 11 1.15 3.12 4.05
CA ILE A 11 1.53 2.51 2.78
C ILE A 11 0.22 2.32 2.02
N ASP A 12 0.03 3.11 0.97
CA ASP A 12 -1.06 2.88 0.02
C ASP A 12 -0.63 1.91 -1.06
N THR A 13 -1.61 1.22 -1.64
CA THR A 13 -1.37 0.23 -2.68
C THR A 13 -2.51 0.19 -3.69
N SER A 14 -2.17 -0.25 -4.91
CA SER A 14 -3.11 -0.57 -5.99
C SER A 14 -3.59 -2.03 -5.99
N ASP A 15 -3.66 -2.70 -4.85
CA ASP A 15 -4.09 -4.11 -4.75
C ASP A 15 -5.47 -4.36 -5.40
N TRP A 16 -6.38 -3.39 -5.28
CA TRP A 16 -7.70 -3.41 -5.92
C TRP A 16 -7.63 -3.55 -7.44
N TYR A 17 -6.63 -2.96 -8.09
CA TYR A 17 -6.48 -3.04 -9.53
C TYR A 17 -5.97 -4.42 -9.96
N VAL A 18 -5.07 -5.01 -9.18
CA VAL A 18 -4.59 -6.38 -9.43
C VAL A 18 -5.75 -7.38 -9.31
N ASP A 19 -6.61 -7.20 -8.32
CA ASP A 19 -7.86 -7.97 -8.17
C ASP A 19 -8.77 -7.83 -9.40
N ASP A 20 -9.02 -6.60 -9.86
CA ASP A 20 -9.87 -6.35 -11.03
C ASP A 20 -9.33 -7.06 -12.29
N ARG A 21 -8.01 -7.05 -12.51
CA ARG A 21 -7.37 -7.75 -13.63
C ARG A 21 -7.49 -9.27 -13.51
N MET A 22 -7.26 -9.81 -12.32
CA MET A 22 -7.41 -11.24 -12.04
C MET A 22 -8.85 -11.70 -12.26
N ASN A 23 -9.83 -10.95 -11.73
CA ASN A 23 -11.24 -11.29 -11.89
C ASN A 23 -11.69 -11.23 -13.35
N ALA A 24 -11.27 -10.22 -14.11
CA ALA A 24 -11.54 -10.13 -15.54
C ALA A 24 -10.95 -11.31 -16.36
N ARG A 25 -9.84 -11.89 -15.89
CA ARG A 25 -9.27 -13.13 -16.47
C ARG A 25 -10.12 -14.34 -16.14
N ILE A 26 -10.49 -14.52 -14.87
CA ILE A 26 -11.30 -15.65 -14.39
C ILE A 26 -12.67 -15.66 -15.07
N GLU A 27 -13.31 -14.50 -15.25
CA GLU A 27 -14.60 -14.39 -15.94
C GLU A 27 -14.57 -14.96 -17.37
N LYS A 28 -13.46 -14.75 -18.09
CA LYS A 28 -13.27 -15.26 -19.45
C LYS A 28 -12.80 -16.72 -19.47
N GLN A 29 -12.04 -17.11 -18.47
CA GLN A 29 -11.39 -18.41 -18.35
C GLN A 29 -11.43 -18.87 -16.88
N PRO A 30 -12.51 -19.51 -16.42
CA PRO A 30 -12.69 -19.84 -15.00
C PRO A 30 -11.61 -20.73 -14.38
N ALA A 31 -10.87 -21.46 -15.20
CA ALA A 31 -9.74 -22.30 -14.80
C ALA A 31 -8.36 -21.66 -15.07
N ALA A 32 -8.30 -20.35 -15.33
CA ALA A 32 -7.05 -19.64 -15.55
C ALA A 32 -6.15 -19.72 -14.30
N ASN A 33 -4.84 -19.87 -14.51
CA ASN A 33 -3.89 -19.80 -13.41
C ASN A 33 -3.84 -18.37 -12.85
N THR A 34 -4.08 -18.25 -11.55
CA THR A 34 -4.09 -16.98 -10.82
C THR A 34 -2.76 -16.69 -10.11
N GLU A 35 -1.81 -17.63 -10.08
CA GLU A 35 -0.50 -17.45 -9.43
C GLU A 35 0.32 -16.27 -10.00
N PRO A 36 0.31 -15.99 -11.32
CA PRO A 36 1.01 -14.80 -11.81
C PRO A 36 0.48 -13.48 -11.24
N TYR A 37 -0.80 -13.41 -10.85
CA TYR A 37 -1.38 -12.25 -10.18
C TYR A 37 -0.96 -12.17 -8.71
N ARG A 38 -0.78 -13.30 -8.02
CA ARG A 38 -0.15 -13.37 -6.70
C ARG A 38 1.27 -12.80 -6.75
N ASP A 39 2.08 -13.28 -7.68
CA ASP A 39 3.49 -12.88 -7.79
C ASP A 39 3.60 -11.37 -8.05
N TYR A 40 2.73 -10.83 -8.92
CA TYR A 40 2.64 -9.40 -9.15
C TYR A 40 2.16 -8.63 -7.90
N LEU A 41 1.11 -9.10 -7.22
CA LEU A 41 0.59 -8.48 -6.01
C LEU A 41 1.70 -8.38 -4.94
N VAL A 42 2.38 -9.49 -4.64
CA VAL A 42 3.45 -9.52 -3.63
C VAL A 42 4.58 -8.56 -4.00
N ALA A 43 5.03 -8.58 -5.26
CA ALA A 43 6.09 -7.69 -5.72
C ALA A 43 5.68 -6.22 -5.62
N HIS A 44 4.44 -5.89 -6.00
CA HIS A 44 3.87 -4.54 -5.91
C HIS A 44 3.80 -4.06 -4.46
N LEU A 45 3.24 -4.86 -3.54
CA LEU A 45 3.13 -4.49 -2.13
C LEU A 45 4.49 -4.25 -1.48
N LEU A 46 5.50 -5.08 -1.80
CA LEU A 46 6.87 -4.89 -1.31
C LEU A 46 7.53 -3.63 -1.90
N ASP A 47 7.32 -3.34 -3.18
CA ASP A 47 7.80 -2.11 -3.83
C ASP A 47 7.21 -0.87 -3.16
N ARG A 48 5.88 -0.85 -2.94
CA ARG A 48 5.22 0.26 -2.25
C ARG A 48 5.70 0.38 -0.80
N ALA A 49 5.85 -0.73 -0.08
CA ALA A 49 6.37 -0.70 1.28
C ALA A 49 7.79 -0.12 1.36
N ALA A 50 8.67 -0.49 0.43
CA ALA A 50 10.02 0.07 0.36
C ALA A 50 10.00 1.57 0.05
N PHE A 51 9.17 2.00 -0.91
CA PHE A 51 9.00 3.41 -1.24
C PHE A 51 8.53 4.24 -0.05
N TYR A 52 7.45 3.81 0.62
CA TYR A 52 6.86 4.56 1.73
C TYR A 52 7.74 4.57 2.98
N ARG A 53 8.51 3.49 3.22
CA ARG A 53 9.54 3.49 4.26
C ARG A 53 10.60 4.56 3.99
N GLN A 54 11.13 4.61 2.76
CA GLN A 54 12.13 5.61 2.41
C GLN A 54 11.55 7.03 2.47
N LEU A 55 10.32 7.24 2.00
CA LEU A 55 9.66 8.54 2.08
C LEU A 55 9.45 8.96 3.53
N ALA A 56 9.03 8.05 4.41
CA ALA A 56 8.88 8.36 5.84
C ALA A 56 10.22 8.77 6.47
N LEU A 57 11.30 8.03 6.19
CA LEU A 57 12.65 8.39 6.63
C LEU A 57 13.06 9.78 6.15
N ASP A 58 12.85 10.11 4.87
CA ASP A 58 13.26 11.39 4.32
C ASP A 58 12.45 12.58 4.88
N VAL A 59 11.20 12.34 5.26
CA VAL A 59 10.27 13.36 5.78
C VAL A 59 10.41 13.55 7.29
N LEU A 60 10.63 12.46 8.04
CA LEU A 60 10.59 12.43 9.51
C LEU A 60 11.96 12.26 10.15
N ASP A 61 12.99 11.88 9.39
CA ASP A 61 14.35 11.61 9.87
C ASP A 61 14.46 10.43 10.85
N HIS A 62 13.44 9.56 10.89
CA HIS A 62 13.44 8.31 11.67
C HIS A 62 12.46 7.28 11.10
N GLU A 63 12.63 6.01 11.49
CA GLU A 63 11.69 4.95 11.13
C GLU A 63 10.40 5.05 11.95
N ILE A 64 9.28 4.63 11.33
CA ILE A 64 7.97 4.56 11.97
C ILE A 64 7.38 3.15 11.78
N PRO A 65 6.49 2.69 12.67
CA PRO A 65 5.65 1.55 12.36
C PRO A 65 4.74 1.91 11.18
N HIS A 66 4.65 0.99 10.22
CA HIS A 66 3.80 1.17 9.04
C HIS A 66 2.52 0.33 9.13
N THR A 67 1.43 0.90 8.65
CA THR A 67 0.16 0.24 8.37
C THR A 67 -0.06 0.15 6.86
N LEU A 68 -0.26 -1.08 6.37
CA LEU A 68 -0.49 -1.40 4.96
C LEU A 68 -1.99 -1.35 4.64
N LEU A 69 -2.37 -0.56 3.63
CA LEU A 69 -3.74 -0.53 3.13
C LEU A 69 -3.98 -1.71 2.17
N LEU A 70 -4.96 -2.54 2.49
CA LEU A 70 -5.48 -3.61 1.64
C LEU A 70 -7.01 -3.54 1.60
N HIS A 71 -7.57 -3.87 0.45
CA HIS A 71 -9.01 -3.93 0.24
C HIS A 71 -9.53 -5.35 0.53
N HIS A 72 -10.72 -5.45 1.11
CA HIS A 72 -11.37 -6.75 1.31
C HIS A 72 -11.88 -7.31 -0.03
N ARG A 73 -10.98 -7.96 -0.78
CA ARG A 73 -11.16 -8.44 -2.16
C ARG A 73 -10.63 -9.86 -2.33
N MET A 74 -11.02 -10.51 -3.43
CA MET A 74 -10.73 -11.92 -3.67
C MET A 74 -9.23 -12.21 -3.73
N ILE A 75 -8.44 -11.37 -4.40
CA ILE A 75 -6.99 -11.57 -4.51
C ILE A 75 -6.31 -11.60 -3.14
N ASN A 76 -6.72 -10.73 -2.22
CA ASN A 76 -6.18 -10.70 -0.86
C ASN A 76 -6.69 -11.89 -0.06
N ALA A 77 -7.94 -12.32 -0.25
CA ALA A 77 -8.44 -13.54 0.40
C ALA A 77 -7.68 -14.80 -0.03
N LEU A 78 -7.24 -14.87 -1.30
CA LEU A 78 -6.48 -16.00 -1.83
C LEU A 78 -5.02 -16.00 -1.38
N TYR A 79 -4.40 -14.83 -1.27
CA TYR A 79 -2.93 -14.72 -1.20
C TYR A 79 -2.40 -13.91 0.00
N LEU A 80 -3.23 -13.66 1.02
CA LEU A 80 -2.77 -12.94 2.21
C LEU A 80 -1.59 -13.63 2.90
N GLU A 81 -1.58 -14.96 2.93
CA GLU A 81 -0.48 -15.73 3.51
C GLU A 81 0.84 -15.52 2.75
N ASP A 82 0.80 -15.51 1.41
CA ASP A 82 1.97 -15.22 0.58
C ASP A 82 2.51 -13.81 0.85
N VAL A 83 1.62 -12.82 1.00
CA VAL A 83 2.00 -11.44 1.37
C VAL A 83 2.68 -11.42 2.75
N ILE A 84 2.08 -12.06 3.76
CA ILE A 84 2.62 -12.11 5.12
C ILE A 84 4.02 -12.74 5.15
N ASN A 85 4.19 -13.84 4.43
CA ASN A 85 5.45 -14.58 4.35
C ASN A 85 6.51 -13.76 3.62
N ALA A 86 6.18 -13.19 2.44
CA ALA A 86 7.12 -12.41 1.66
C ALA A 86 7.62 -11.16 2.40
N PHE A 87 6.77 -10.47 3.14
CA PHE A 87 7.19 -9.35 4.00
C PHE A 87 8.16 -9.83 5.09
N SER A 88 7.85 -10.94 5.76
CA SER A 88 8.72 -11.52 6.80
C SER A 88 10.09 -11.93 6.25
N GLU A 89 10.12 -12.54 5.06
CA GLU A 89 11.35 -12.91 4.35
C GLU A 89 12.19 -11.69 3.95
N LYS A 90 11.55 -10.54 3.69
CA LYS A 90 12.21 -9.26 3.43
C LYS A 90 12.59 -8.50 4.70
N GLY A 91 12.44 -9.11 5.87
CA GLY A 91 12.86 -8.57 7.16
C GLY A 91 11.87 -7.61 7.80
N TRP A 92 10.64 -7.51 7.29
CA TRP A 92 9.58 -6.78 7.99
C TRP A 92 9.09 -7.56 9.20
N GLN A 93 8.66 -6.85 10.24
CA GLN A 93 8.11 -7.42 11.46
C GLN A 93 6.63 -7.07 11.57
N TRP A 94 5.77 -8.10 11.67
CA TRP A 94 4.35 -7.92 11.96
C TRP A 94 4.15 -7.57 13.43
N ILE A 95 3.39 -6.52 13.70
CA ILE A 95 3.07 -6.03 15.05
C ILE A 95 1.56 -5.81 15.18
N ASP A 96 1.07 -5.77 16.42
CA ASP A 96 -0.32 -5.43 16.70
C ASP A 96 -0.68 -4.03 16.21
N ALA A 97 -1.85 -3.88 15.59
CA ALA A 97 -2.35 -2.59 15.12
C ALA A 97 -2.40 -1.54 16.24
N ARG A 98 -2.74 -1.95 17.48
CA ARG A 98 -2.72 -1.04 18.64
C ARG A 98 -1.32 -0.47 18.88
N ARG A 99 -0.29 -1.33 18.84
CA ARG A 99 1.11 -0.92 19.01
C ARG A 99 1.57 0.02 17.89
N ALA A 100 1.16 -0.24 16.65
CA ALA A 100 1.48 0.64 15.52
C ALA A 100 0.82 2.03 15.70
N LEU A 101 -0.48 2.07 15.98
CA LEU A 101 -1.28 3.29 16.08
C LEU A 101 -0.98 4.12 17.35
N ASP A 102 -0.32 3.54 18.35
CA ASP A 102 0.13 4.26 19.55
C ASP A 102 1.32 5.20 19.26
N ASP A 103 2.02 5.02 18.14
CA ASP A 103 3.12 5.90 17.72
C ASP A 103 2.65 7.35 17.51
N ALA A 104 3.48 8.32 17.89
CA ALA A 104 3.16 9.74 17.82
C ALA A 104 2.90 10.24 16.39
N VAL A 105 3.47 9.59 15.36
CA VAL A 105 3.24 9.95 13.97
C VAL A 105 1.75 9.90 13.60
N PHE A 106 0.99 8.91 14.11
CA PHE A 106 -0.44 8.74 13.82
C PHE A 106 -1.33 9.82 14.43
N LYS A 107 -0.78 10.70 15.28
CA LYS A 107 -1.48 11.87 15.83
C LYS A 107 -1.32 13.12 14.96
N ARG A 108 -0.46 13.07 13.95
CA ARG A 108 -0.23 14.20 13.03
C ARG A 108 -1.46 14.42 12.14
N GLN A 109 -1.77 15.68 11.87
CA GLN A 109 -2.88 16.08 11.01
C GLN A 109 -2.35 17.05 9.94
N PRO A 110 -1.74 16.52 8.86
CA PRO A 110 -1.18 17.35 7.80
C PRO A 110 -2.24 18.26 7.18
N GLN A 111 -1.90 19.51 6.95
CA GLN A 111 -2.81 20.51 6.38
C GLN A 111 -2.76 20.48 4.84
N THR A 112 -3.13 19.34 4.25
CA THR A 112 -3.09 19.13 2.80
C THR A 112 -4.50 18.91 2.24
N LEU A 113 -4.91 19.75 1.29
CA LEU A 113 -6.09 19.54 0.47
C LEU A 113 -5.66 19.15 -0.96
N PRO A 114 -6.33 18.17 -1.61
CA PRO A 114 -7.34 17.25 -1.08
C PRO A 114 -6.74 16.14 -0.19
N ALA A 115 -7.57 15.60 0.70
CA ALA A 115 -7.24 14.44 1.54
C ALA A 115 -7.66 13.14 0.81
N GLY A 116 -6.82 12.11 0.83
CA GLY A 116 -7.14 10.82 0.21
C GLY A 116 -6.01 9.80 0.27
N GLU A 117 -4.77 10.28 0.26
CA GLU A 117 -3.57 9.45 0.34
C GLU A 117 -3.14 9.16 1.79
N SER A 118 -2.20 8.24 1.94
CA SER A 118 -1.58 7.84 3.20
C SER A 118 -0.99 9.00 3.98
N LEU A 119 -0.87 8.79 5.29
CA LEU A 119 -0.29 9.77 6.20
C LEU A 119 1.12 10.19 5.79
N VAL A 120 1.95 9.26 5.33
CA VAL A 120 3.32 9.55 4.88
C VAL A 120 3.31 10.43 3.62
N TRP A 121 2.42 10.14 2.67
CA TRP A 121 2.22 10.99 1.49
C TRP A 121 1.79 12.40 1.89
N ALA A 122 0.80 12.51 2.80
CA ALA A 122 0.28 13.80 3.25
C ALA A 122 1.33 14.62 4.01
N LEU A 123 2.13 13.97 4.87
CA LEU A 123 3.26 14.61 5.55
C LEU A 123 4.31 15.09 4.56
N ALA A 124 4.65 14.28 3.55
CA ALA A 124 5.58 14.68 2.50
C ALA A 124 5.06 15.89 1.73
N LYS A 125 3.77 15.87 1.35
CA LYS A 125 3.11 16.93 0.60
C LYS A 125 3.05 18.24 1.37
N GLU A 126 2.80 18.20 2.67
CA GLU A 126 2.79 19.37 3.56
C GLU A 126 4.12 20.14 3.51
N THR A 127 5.25 19.44 3.29
CA THR A 127 6.56 20.11 3.18
C THR A 127 6.79 20.84 1.86
N GLY A 128 6.08 20.46 0.79
CA GLY A 128 6.33 20.92 -0.58
C GLY A 128 7.68 20.49 -1.19
N ARG A 129 8.46 19.64 -0.51
CA ARG A 129 9.83 19.26 -0.93
C ARG A 129 9.90 18.01 -1.80
N PHE A 130 8.84 17.21 -1.85
CA PHE A 130 8.85 15.87 -2.42
C PHE A 130 7.87 15.69 -3.59
N ASP A 131 7.36 16.79 -4.15
CA ASP A 131 6.31 16.78 -5.18
C ASP A 131 6.69 15.97 -6.44
N ASP A 132 7.98 15.85 -6.75
CA ASP A 132 8.52 15.04 -7.85
C ASP A 132 8.47 13.52 -7.60
N ARG A 133 8.27 13.10 -6.35
CA ARG A 133 8.21 11.70 -5.92
C ARG A 133 6.79 11.23 -5.63
N LEU A 134 5.85 12.14 -5.45
CA LEU A 134 4.49 11.82 -5.04
C LEU A 134 3.63 11.44 -6.26
N ARG A 135 3.03 10.26 -6.22
CA ARG A 135 2.00 9.84 -7.16
C ARG A 135 0.72 10.64 -6.90
N TYR A 136 0.06 11.14 -7.95
CA TYR A 136 -1.28 11.71 -7.87
C TYR A 136 -2.02 11.59 -9.23
N PRO A 137 -3.25 11.02 -9.27
CA PRO A 137 -3.95 10.34 -8.17
C PRO A 137 -3.09 9.21 -7.58
N GLY A 138 -3.06 9.04 -6.25
CA GLY A 138 -2.13 8.09 -5.65
C GLY A 138 -2.57 6.64 -5.87
N GLU A 139 -1.57 5.78 -6.06
CA GLU A 139 -1.75 4.33 -6.25
C GLU A 139 -2.86 3.93 -7.24
N ASP A 140 -2.97 4.71 -8.31
CA ASP A 140 -3.93 4.55 -9.38
C ASP A 140 -3.52 3.47 -10.40
N ASP A 141 -4.47 3.02 -11.23
CA ASP A 141 -4.24 1.95 -12.21
C ASP A 141 -3.16 2.28 -13.25
N SER A 142 -2.99 3.56 -13.56
CA SER A 142 -2.05 4.07 -14.55
C SER A 142 -0.60 3.72 -14.27
N TYR A 143 -0.23 3.50 -13.00
CA TYR A 143 1.13 3.09 -12.60
C TYR A 143 1.40 1.60 -12.79
N GLU A 144 0.36 0.78 -12.71
CA GLU A 144 0.49 -0.67 -12.64
C GLU A 144 0.09 -1.34 -13.97
N LYS A 145 -0.85 -0.74 -14.71
CA LYS A 145 -1.32 -1.23 -16.00
C LYS A 145 -0.18 -1.57 -16.99
N PRO A 146 0.83 -0.70 -17.23
CA PRO A 146 1.87 -1.01 -18.21
C PRO A 146 2.73 -2.23 -17.83
N LYS A 147 2.99 -2.41 -16.53
CA LYS A 147 3.77 -3.55 -16.02
C LYS A 147 2.96 -4.84 -16.15
N MET A 148 1.69 -4.81 -15.76
CA MET A 148 0.79 -5.96 -15.88
C MET A 148 0.57 -6.36 -17.35
N ASP A 149 0.35 -5.39 -18.24
CA ASP A 149 0.21 -5.64 -19.68
C ASP A 149 1.45 -6.32 -20.26
N THR A 150 2.66 -5.89 -19.84
CA THR A 150 3.93 -6.49 -20.28
C THR A 150 4.07 -7.95 -19.83
N LEU A 151 3.49 -8.29 -18.68
CA LEU A 151 3.46 -9.65 -18.13
C LEU A 151 2.29 -10.49 -18.67
N GLY A 152 1.39 -9.90 -19.47
CA GLY A 152 0.19 -10.55 -19.99
C GLY A 152 -0.90 -10.78 -18.94
N LEU A 153 -0.87 -10.02 -17.83
CA LEU A 153 -1.82 -10.07 -16.71
C LEU A 153 -3.01 -9.17 -16.92
#